data_AF-A0A1H1QG90-F1
#
_entry.id   AF-A0A1H1QG90-F1
#
_cell.length_a   1.000
_cell.length_b   1.000
_cell.length_c   1.000
_cell.angle_alpha   90.00
_cell.angle_beta   90.00
_cell.angle_gamma   90.00
#
_symmetry.space_group_name_H-M   'P 1'
#
loop_
_entity.id
_entity.type
_entity.pdbx_description
1 polymer ?
#
loop_
_entity_poly.entity_id
_entity_poly.type
_entity_poly.pdbx_seq_one_letter_code
_entity_poly.pdbx_strand_id
1 'polypeptide(L)'
;MRIIIFILIGLISVFSYSQKTSEISTIDFVEVLNDHKEEALFYYQKNWKELRESAVKEGYISSFEMLETSPGLEYPISFILITTYAGKEQYDLREKHFAELIKAKGSLDLLNEKKPDEFRKTLFSKENVVRIK
;
A
#
# COMPACT_ATOMS: atom_id res chain seq x y z
N MET A 1 9.68 52.80 1.90
CA MET A 1 10.22 51.47 2.33
C MET A 1 9.19 50.57 3.01
N ARG A 2 8.40 51.04 3.99
CA ARG A 2 7.40 50.19 4.71
C ARG A 2 6.36 49.49 3.81
N ILE A 3 5.81 50.19 2.81
CA ILE A 3 4.78 49.63 1.91
C ILE A 3 5.33 48.54 0.97
N ILE A 4 6.60 48.67 0.54
CA ILE A 4 7.25 47.71 -0.36
C ILE A 4 7.43 46.35 0.33
N ILE A 5 7.72 46.35 1.63
CA ILE A 5 7.87 45.12 2.44
C ILE A 5 6.54 44.36 2.52
N PHE A 6 5.40 45.05 2.66
CA PHE A 6 4.08 44.40 2.68
C PHE A 6 3.70 43.78 1.32
N ILE A 7 4.08 44.41 0.21
CA ILE A 7 3.86 43.86 -1.14
C ILE A 7 4.72 42.61 -1.37
N LEU A 8 5.97 42.62 -0.89
CA LEU A 8 6.89 41.48 -1.03
C LEU A 8 6.43 40.26 -0.22
N ILE A 9 5.87 40.46 0.98
CA ILE A 9 5.32 39.39 1.82
C ILE A 9 4.03 38.80 1.21
N GLY A 10 3.19 39.64 0.58
CA GLY A 10 1.99 39.17 -0.11
C GLY A 10 2.31 38.26 -1.31
N LEU A 11 3.37 38.55 -2.06
CA LEU A 11 3.83 37.75 -3.20
C LEU A 11 4.39 36.36 -2.82
N ILE A 12 4.83 36.17 -1.58
CA ILE A 12 5.32 34.85 -1.10
C ILE A 12 4.15 33.92 -0.77
N SER A 13 3.00 34.46 -0.36
CA SER A 13 1.83 33.65 0.05
C SER A 13 1.11 32.91 -1.09
N VAL A 14 1.24 33.39 -2.34
CA VAL A 14 0.63 32.76 -3.53
C VAL A 14 1.32 31.47 -4.00
N PHE A 15 2.48 31.13 -3.44
CA PHE A 15 3.13 29.83 -3.65
C PHE A 15 2.67 28.74 -2.67
N SER A 16 1.59 28.97 -1.92
CA SER A 16 0.94 27.90 -1.15
C SER A 16 0.21 26.97 -2.12
N TYR A 17 0.98 26.14 -2.82
CA TYR A 17 0.50 25.13 -3.74
C TYR A 17 -0.54 24.25 -3.05
N SER A 18 -1.75 24.27 -3.59
CA SER A 18 -2.66 23.12 -3.51
C SER A 18 -1.91 21.93 -4.11
N GLN A 19 -1.30 21.10 -3.26
CA GLN A 19 -0.67 19.87 -3.72
C GLN A 19 -1.78 18.92 -4.16
N LYS A 20 -2.13 18.90 -5.44
CA LYS A 20 -2.78 17.75 -6.05
C LYS A 20 -1.86 16.56 -5.81
N THR A 21 -2.27 15.64 -4.94
CA THR A 21 -1.48 14.44 -4.71
C THR A 21 -1.51 13.60 -5.96
N SER A 22 -0.35 13.37 -6.56
CA SER A 22 -0.15 12.39 -7.64
C SER A 22 -0.18 10.95 -7.13
N GLU A 23 -0.40 10.74 -5.83
CA GLU A 23 -0.39 9.42 -5.22
C GLU A 23 -1.48 8.54 -5.79
N ILE A 24 -1.07 7.33 -6.17
CA ILE A 24 -1.95 6.29 -6.66
C ILE A 24 -1.90 5.16 -5.65
N SER A 25 -3.03 4.57 -5.31
CA SER A 25 -3.08 3.40 -4.43
C SER A 25 -3.64 2.18 -5.14
N THR A 26 -3.17 1.01 -4.73
CA THR A 26 -3.86 -0.27 -4.93
C THR A 26 -4.45 -0.71 -3.60
N ILE A 27 -5.64 -1.30 -3.63
CA ILE A 27 -6.34 -1.81 -2.45
C ILE A 27 -6.77 -3.24 -2.71
N ASP A 28 -6.23 -4.20 -1.97
CA ASP A 28 -6.62 -5.61 -2.03
C ASP A 28 -7.54 -5.96 -0.86
N PHE A 29 -8.66 -6.62 -1.16
CA PHE A 29 -9.61 -7.10 -0.18
C PHE A 29 -9.48 -8.61 -0.05
N VAL A 30 -9.18 -9.08 1.15
CA VAL A 30 -8.74 -10.45 1.39
C VAL A 30 -9.69 -11.15 2.35
N GLU A 31 -10.11 -12.34 1.94
CA GLU A 31 -10.79 -13.32 2.77
C GLU A 31 -9.78 -14.31 3.37
N VAL A 32 -9.94 -14.63 4.65
CA VAL A 32 -9.28 -15.76 5.29
C VAL A 32 -10.16 -16.99 5.11
N LEU A 33 -9.56 -18.09 4.65
CA LEU A 33 -10.26 -19.33 4.38
C LEU A 33 -10.12 -20.32 5.54
N ASN A 34 -11.15 -21.14 5.76
CA ASN A 34 -11.09 -22.33 6.62
C ASN A 34 -10.59 -22.06 8.05
N ASP A 35 -10.88 -20.89 8.61
CA ASP A 35 -10.44 -20.47 9.95
C ASP A 35 -8.90 -20.41 10.14
N HIS A 36 -8.14 -20.36 9.03
CA HIS A 36 -6.67 -20.28 9.04
C HIS A 36 -6.15 -18.84 9.23
N LYS A 37 -6.68 -18.14 10.23
CA LYS A 37 -6.33 -16.72 10.48
C LYS A 37 -4.87 -16.54 10.88
N GLU A 38 -4.32 -17.47 11.64
CA GLU A 38 -2.93 -17.42 12.09
C GLU A 38 -1.95 -17.54 10.92
N GLU A 39 -2.18 -18.46 9.99
CA GLU A 39 -1.40 -18.61 8.77
C GLU A 39 -1.48 -17.36 7.89
N ALA A 40 -2.69 -16.82 7.70
CA ALA A 40 -2.89 -15.61 6.93
C ALA A 40 -2.17 -14.41 7.54
N LEU A 41 -2.30 -14.20 8.86
CA LEU A 41 -1.64 -13.11 9.56
C LEU A 41 -0.11 -13.24 9.49
N PHE A 42 0.43 -14.44 9.74
CA PHE A 42 1.86 -14.70 9.60
C PHE A 42 2.35 -14.41 8.19
N TYR A 43 1.64 -14.91 7.17
CA TYR A 43 1.97 -14.69 5.77
C TYR A 43 2.03 -13.20 5.43
N TYR A 44 1.04 -12.40 5.83
CA TYR A 44 1.02 -10.97 5.54
C TYR A 44 2.09 -10.20 6.32
N GLN A 45 2.38 -10.58 7.56
CA GLN A 45 3.44 -9.95 8.35
C GLN A 45 4.83 -10.25 7.80
N LYS A 46 5.12 -11.51 7.43
CA LYS A 46 6.46 -11.95 7.03
C LYS A 46 6.76 -11.76 5.55
N ASN A 47 5.74 -11.80 4.71
CA ASN A 47 5.94 -11.68 3.27
C ASN A 47 5.50 -10.30 2.77
N TRP A 48 4.23 -9.96 2.94
CA TRP A 48 3.67 -8.76 2.33
C TRP A 48 4.20 -7.47 2.95
N LYS A 49 4.24 -7.40 4.29
CA LYS A 49 4.70 -6.23 5.05
C LYS A 49 6.19 -6.00 4.89
N GLU A 50 7.03 -7.01 5.10
CA GLU A 50 8.49 -6.89 4.95
C GLU A 50 8.89 -6.44 3.53
N LEU A 51 8.23 -6.95 2.48
CA LEU A 51 8.44 -6.48 1.11
C LEU A 51 8.09 -5.00 0.95
N ARG A 52 7.04 -4.52 1.61
CA ARG A 52 6.61 -3.12 1.52
C ARG A 52 7.43 -2.17 2.37
N GLU A 53 7.93 -2.63 3.51
CA GLU A 53 8.97 -1.91 4.25
C GLU A 53 10.23 -1.73 3.40
N SER A 54 10.61 -2.75 2.61
CA SER A 54 11.71 -2.64 1.65
C SER A 54 11.36 -1.69 0.50
N ALA A 55 10.16 -1.78 -0.06
CA ALA A 55 9.70 -0.89 -1.12
C ALA A 55 9.65 0.59 -0.70
N VAL A 56 9.32 0.88 0.57
CA VAL A 56 9.41 2.25 1.12
C VAL A 56 10.87 2.71 1.17
N LYS A 57 11.78 1.86 1.67
CA LYS A 57 13.22 2.19 1.76
C LYS A 57 13.84 2.47 0.39
N GLU A 58 13.45 1.72 -0.64
CA GLU A 58 13.90 1.90 -2.02
C GLU A 58 13.16 3.04 -2.75
N GLY A 59 12.17 3.68 -2.12
CA GLY A 59 11.39 4.76 -2.72
C GLY A 59 10.39 4.32 -3.79
N TYR A 60 10.11 3.02 -3.90
CA TYR A 60 9.15 2.47 -4.86
C TYR A 60 7.69 2.75 -4.47
N ILE A 61 7.42 2.89 -3.18
CA ILE A 61 6.11 3.26 -2.66
C ILE A 61 6.25 4.38 -1.63
N SER A 62 5.21 5.21 -1.51
CA SER A 62 5.10 6.27 -0.49
C SER A 62 4.74 5.68 0.86
N SER A 63 3.74 4.78 0.89
CA SER A 63 3.27 4.15 2.12
C SER A 63 2.55 2.84 1.86
N PHE A 64 2.27 2.09 2.93
CA PHE A 64 1.40 0.93 2.91
C PHE A 64 0.65 0.81 4.23
N GLU A 65 -0.50 0.14 4.20
CA GLU A 65 -1.34 -0.10 5.37
C GLU A 65 -2.02 -1.46 5.26
N MET A 66 -2.10 -2.17 6.40
CA MET A 66 -2.87 -3.41 6.53
C MET A 66 -3.91 -3.17 7.61
N LEU A 67 -5.18 -3.26 7.22
CA LEU A 67 -6.32 -3.16 8.12
C LEU A 67 -6.90 -4.54 8.34
N GLU A 68 -7.24 -4.85 9.57
CA GLU A 68 -8.00 -6.04 9.93
C GLU A 68 -9.47 -5.66 10.12
N THR A 69 -10.37 -6.52 9.64
CA THR A 69 -11.81 -6.33 9.72
C THR A 69 -12.48 -7.53 10.37
N SER A 70 -13.71 -7.35 10.86
CA SER A 70 -14.56 -8.46 11.29
C SER A 70 -15.33 -8.99 10.05
N PRO A 71 -15.02 -10.19 9.53
CA PRO A 71 -15.67 -10.71 8.33
C PRO A 71 -17.14 -11.02 8.61
N GLY A 72 -18.04 -10.54 7.75
CA GLY A 72 -19.47 -10.87 7.77
C GLY A 72 -19.82 -11.93 6.73
N LEU A 73 -21.06 -12.45 6.78
CA LEU A 73 -21.53 -13.46 5.82
C LEU A 73 -21.61 -12.91 4.38
N GLU A 74 -22.01 -11.66 4.21
CA GLU A 74 -22.13 -11.02 2.89
C GLU A 74 -20.79 -10.47 2.38
N TYR A 75 -19.95 -9.99 3.31
CA TYR A 75 -18.63 -9.43 3.02
C TYR A 75 -17.58 -10.14 3.88
N PRO A 76 -17.04 -11.29 3.43
CA PRO A 76 -16.07 -12.09 4.19
C PRO A 76 -14.66 -11.50 4.13
N ILE A 77 -14.55 -10.17 4.17
CA ILE A 77 -13.28 -9.45 4.15
C ILE A 77 -12.70 -9.52 5.56
N SER A 78 -11.52 -10.10 5.68
CA SER A 78 -10.74 -10.21 6.93
C SER A 78 -9.59 -9.21 6.96
N PHE A 79 -8.99 -8.92 5.80
CA PHE A 79 -7.94 -7.92 5.68
C PHE A 79 -8.15 -7.00 4.48
N ILE A 80 -7.76 -5.73 4.64
CA ILE A 80 -7.67 -4.74 3.56
C ILE A 80 -6.21 -4.29 3.48
N LEU A 81 -5.61 -4.43 2.31
CA LEU A 81 -4.21 -4.16 2.07
C LEU A 81 -4.07 -2.98 1.13
N ILE A 82 -3.46 -1.90 1.59
CA ILE A 82 -3.32 -0.66 0.83
C ILE A 82 -1.84 -0.46 0.53
N THR A 83 -1.51 -0.27 -0.75
CA THR A 83 -0.16 0.14 -1.18
C THR A 83 -0.29 1.46 -1.92
N THR A 84 0.39 2.50 -1.47
CA THR A 84 0.33 3.85 -2.05
C THR A 84 1.67 4.23 -2.66
N TYR A 85 1.65 4.52 -3.95
CA TYR A 85 2.80 4.89 -4.77
C TYR A 85 2.92 6.41 -4.82
N ALA A 86 4.15 6.93 -4.83
CA ALA A 86 4.41 8.37 -4.87
C ALA A 86 3.87 9.05 -6.15
N GLY A 87 3.71 8.29 -7.23
CA GLY A 87 3.20 8.80 -8.49
C GLY A 87 3.03 7.73 -9.55
N LYS A 88 2.64 8.17 -10.75
CA LYS A 88 2.36 7.29 -11.90
C LYS A 88 3.57 6.47 -12.34
N GLU A 89 4.76 7.06 -12.36
CA GLU A 89 5.99 6.35 -12.74
C GLU A 89 6.24 5.12 -11.86
N GLN A 90 6.20 5.31 -10.53
CA GLN A 90 6.37 4.23 -9.57
C GLN A 90 5.26 3.19 -9.65
N TYR A 91 4.03 3.63 -9.89
CA TYR A 91 2.90 2.75 -10.11
C TYR A 91 3.04 1.90 -11.37
N ASP A 92 3.47 2.49 -12.49
CA ASP A 92 3.67 1.79 -13.75
C ASP A 92 4.82 0.76 -13.65
N LEU A 93 5.86 1.07 -12.85
CA LEU A 93 7.01 0.20 -12.61
C LEU A 93 6.80 -0.83 -11.50
N ARG A 94 5.64 -0.84 -10.82
CA ARG A 94 5.40 -1.63 -9.60
C ARG A 94 5.73 -3.11 -9.75
N GLU A 95 5.32 -3.74 -10.85
CA GLU A 95 5.56 -5.17 -11.07
C GLU A 95 7.05 -5.48 -11.16
N LYS A 96 7.81 -4.64 -11.85
CA LYS A 96 9.26 -4.78 -11.95
C LYS A 96 9.93 -4.59 -10.59
N HIS A 97 9.57 -3.53 -9.88
CA HIS A 97 10.11 -3.21 -8.56
C HIS A 97 9.84 -4.33 -7.55
N PHE A 98 8.59 -4.82 -7.47
CA PHE A 98 8.26 -5.91 -6.57
C PHE A 98 8.89 -7.24 -6.99
N ALA A 99 9.06 -7.50 -8.29
CA ALA A 99 9.80 -8.69 -8.74
C ALA A 99 11.27 -8.68 -8.28
N GLU A 100 11.92 -7.52 -8.32
CA GLU A 100 13.30 -7.35 -7.81
C GLU A 100 13.36 -7.58 -6.29
N LEU A 101 12.42 -7.01 -5.53
CA LEU A 101 12.33 -7.21 -4.08
C LEU A 101 12.03 -8.67 -3.71
N ILE A 102 11.12 -9.34 -4.43
CA ILE A 102 10.81 -10.76 -4.22
C ILE A 102 12.03 -11.62 -4.49
N LYS A 103 12.75 -11.34 -5.59
CA LYS A 103 14.00 -12.04 -5.91
C LYS A 103 15.06 -11.86 -4.82
N ALA A 104 15.15 -10.66 -4.24
CA ALA A 104 16.08 -10.38 -3.14
C ALA A 104 15.67 -11.06 -1.82
N LYS A 105 14.36 -11.10 -1.50
CA LYS A 105 13.84 -11.80 -0.30
C LYS A 105 14.02 -13.31 -0.39
N GLY A 106 13.85 -13.89 -1.59
CA GLY A 106 13.94 -15.32 -1.81
C GLY A 106 12.62 -16.06 -1.58
N SER A 107 12.63 -17.10 -0.75
CA SER A 107 11.45 -17.94 -0.51
C SER A 107 10.37 -17.26 0.33
N LEU A 108 9.14 -17.75 0.21
CA LEU A 108 8.04 -17.35 1.10
C LEU A 108 8.21 -17.96 2.48
N ASP A 109 7.95 -17.16 3.50
CA ASP A 109 7.86 -17.60 4.88
C ASP A 109 6.43 -18.07 5.16
N LEU A 110 6.26 -19.35 5.48
CA LEU A 110 4.98 -19.96 5.85
C LEU A 110 5.02 -20.42 7.31
N LEU A 111 3.89 -20.30 8.00
CA LEU A 111 3.78 -20.73 9.41
C LEU A 111 3.88 -22.26 9.52
N ASN A 112 3.39 -22.97 8.50
CA ASN A 112 3.38 -24.43 8.38
C ASN A 112 3.39 -24.82 6.88
N GLU A 113 3.09 -26.09 6.57
CA GLU A 113 3.14 -26.61 5.19
C GLU A 113 1.98 -26.14 4.29
N LYS A 114 0.97 -25.43 4.84
CA LYS A 114 -0.17 -24.94 4.06
C LYS A 114 0.27 -23.86 3.10
N LYS A 115 -0.20 -23.95 1.86
CA LYS A 115 0.05 -22.97 0.81
C LYS A 115 -0.91 -21.79 0.91
N PRO A 116 -0.54 -20.60 0.38
CA PRO A 116 -1.37 -19.40 0.50
C PRO A 116 -2.82 -19.55 0.03
N ASP A 117 -3.08 -20.31 -1.02
CA ASP A 117 -4.42 -20.58 -1.54
C ASP A 117 -5.29 -21.44 -0.62
N GLU A 118 -4.71 -22.08 0.40
CA GLU A 118 -5.45 -22.87 1.41
C GLU A 118 -5.96 -22.02 2.59
N PHE A 119 -5.39 -20.83 2.79
CA PHE A 119 -5.71 -19.97 3.94
C PHE A 119 -6.10 -18.54 3.57
N ARG A 120 -5.84 -18.09 2.34
CA ARG A 120 -6.25 -16.76 1.88
C ARG A 120 -6.82 -16.76 0.47
N LYS A 121 -7.69 -15.80 0.22
CA LYS A 121 -8.18 -15.46 -1.12
C LYS A 121 -8.29 -13.95 -1.25
N THR A 122 -7.73 -13.40 -2.32
CA THR A 122 -8.04 -12.03 -2.70
C THR A 122 -9.41 -12.03 -3.39
N LEU A 123 -10.40 -11.39 -2.77
CA LEU A 123 -11.76 -11.28 -3.29
C LEU A 123 -11.80 -10.34 -4.49
N PHE A 124 -11.17 -9.18 -4.34
CA PHE A 124 -11.00 -8.21 -5.42
C PHE A 124 -9.87 -7.22 -5.10
N SER A 125 -9.35 -6.60 -6.14
CA SER A 125 -8.35 -5.53 -6.05
C SER A 125 -8.89 -4.28 -6.73
N LYS A 126 -8.73 -3.13 -6.08
CA LYS A 126 -9.00 -1.83 -6.66
C LYS A 126 -7.69 -1.16 -7.03
N GLU A 127 -7.47 -1.06 -8.33
CA GLU A 127 -6.30 -0.42 -8.93
C GLU A 127 -6.53 1.07 -9.21
N ASN A 128 -5.45 1.82 -9.42
CA ASN A 128 -5.47 3.24 -9.81
C ASN A 128 -6.33 4.13 -8.88
N VAL A 129 -6.33 3.88 -7.56
CA VAL A 129 -7.10 4.68 -6.60
C VAL A 129 -6.40 6.01 -6.37
N VAL A 130 -7.03 7.10 -6.84
CA VAL A 130 -6.58 8.46 -6.55
C VAL A 130 -7.16 8.91 -5.21
N ARG A 131 -6.30 9.35 -4.29
CA ARG A 131 -6.73 9.90 -3.01
C ARG A 131 -7.19 11.34 -3.20
N ILE A 132 -8.42 11.64 -2.80
CA ILE A 132 -8.95 13.02 -2.73
C ILE A 132 -8.63 13.51 -1.32
N LYS A 133 -7.79 14.56 -1.23
CA LYS A 133 -7.52 15.28 0.02
C LYS A 133 -8.48 16.44 0.20
#